data_AF-A0A7M3Z0D0-F1
#
_entry.id   AF-A0A7M3Z0D0-F1
#
_cell.length_a   1.000
_cell.length_b   1.000
_cell.length_c   1.000
_cell.angle_alpha   90.00
_cell.angle_beta   90.00
_cell.angle_gamma   90.00
#
_symmetry.space_group_name_H-M   'P 1'
#
loop_
_entity.id
_entity.type
_entity.pdbx_description
1 polymer ?
#
loop_
_entity_poly.entity_id
_entity_poly.type
_entity_poly.pdbx_seq_one_letter_code
_entity_poly.pdbx_strand_id
1 'polypeptide(L)'
;WGCHFWLGLCLGLAPAGAWVAIAADVHGWGAITGMLPMRTEYLWAPTILPISIGVALWIAAFDINYARMDVESDREHGIHSFPSKFGDKATTRTTVQLSLLWFACFAISDPMDGIWFLAAAAVMALANIYVVLRMNRFADFQTVLFRVSMLTGWVLLASLVVGFSVEPASFTLD
;
A
#
# COMPACT_ATOMS: atom_id res chain seq x y z
N TRP A 1 11.96 -15.49 -2.21
CA TRP A 1 10.85 -15.14 -1.30
C TRP A 1 10.94 -13.70 -0.84
N GLY A 2 12.12 -13.19 -0.44
CA GLY A 2 12.29 -11.77 -0.10
C GLY A 2 12.13 -10.79 -1.27
N CYS A 3 12.24 -11.27 -2.52
CA CYS A 3 12.06 -10.48 -3.73
C CYS A 3 10.72 -9.74 -3.79
N HIS A 4 9.62 -10.32 -3.27
CA HIS A 4 8.32 -9.65 -3.26
C HIS A 4 8.31 -8.39 -2.38
N PHE A 5 9.03 -8.43 -1.26
CA PHE A 5 9.20 -7.27 -0.38
C PHE A 5 10.15 -6.24 -0.98
N TRP A 6 11.15 -6.68 -1.74
CA TRP A 6 12.02 -5.79 -2.50
C TRP A 6 11.26 -5.04 -3.59
N LEU A 7 10.42 -5.74 -4.36
CA LEU A 7 9.54 -5.14 -5.36
C LEU A 7 8.54 -4.18 -4.70
N GLY A 8 7.97 -4.57 -3.56
CA GLY A 8 7.15 -3.70 -2.72
C GLY A 8 7.89 -2.43 -2.31
N LEU A 9 9.12 -2.54 -1.78
CA LEU A 9 9.95 -1.39 -1.42
C LEU A 9 10.18 -0.46 -2.62
N CYS A 10 10.54 -1.00 -3.79
CA CYS A 10 10.74 -0.19 -4.98
C CYS A 10 9.51 0.64 -5.36
N LEU A 11 8.31 0.07 -5.25
CA LEU A 11 7.06 0.79 -5.54
C LEU A 11 6.62 1.72 -4.40
N GLY A 12 6.94 1.39 -3.15
CA GLY A 12 6.75 2.26 -1.98
C GLY A 12 7.61 3.52 -2.03
N LEU A 13 8.71 3.53 -2.78
CA LEU A 13 9.51 4.74 -3.00
C LEU A 13 8.85 5.76 -3.93
N ALA A 14 7.84 5.39 -4.73
CA ALA A 14 7.14 6.32 -5.61
C ALA A 14 6.44 7.46 -4.85
N PRO A 15 5.57 7.19 -3.84
CA PRO A 15 4.99 8.26 -3.02
C PRO A 15 6.06 9.05 -2.24
N ALA A 16 7.09 8.38 -1.72
CA ALA A 16 8.20 9.06 -1.05
C ALA A 16 8.91 10.06 -1.97
N GLY A 17 9.22 9.66 -3.21
CA GLY A 17 9.85 10.53 -4.20
C GLY A 17 8.98 11.73 -4.59
N ALA A 18 7.67 11.52 -4.77
CA ALA A 18 6.72 12.60 -5.04
C ALA A 18 6.66 13.60 -3.87
N TRP A 19 6.62 13.11 -2.63
CA TRP A 19 6.64 13.96 -1.45
C TRP A 19 7.94 14.75 -1.33
N VAL A 20 9.10 14.12 -1.53
CA VAL A 20 10.40 14.81 -1.47
C VAL A 20 10.47 15.92 -2.53
N ALA A 21 9.99 15.67 -3.75
CA ALA A 21 9.99 16.66 -4.82
C ALA A 21 9.21 17.94 -4.44
N ILE A 22 8.08 17.78 -3.74
CA ILE A 22 7.24 18.92 -3.30
C ILE A 22 7.80 19.55 -2.03
N ALA A 23 8.13 18.73 -1.02
CA ALA A 23 8.57 19.22 0.29
C ALA A 23 9.94 19.90 0.24
N ALA A 24 10.86 19.41 -0.59
CA ALA A 24 12.18 20.01 -0.75
C ALA A 24 12.14 21.35 -1.50
N ASP A 25 11.15 21.58 -2.36
CA ASP A 25 10.94 22.89 -3.01
C ASP A 25 10.64 23.98 -1.98
N VAL A 26 9.87 23.64 -0.93
CA VAL A 26 9.47 24.58 0.13
C VAL A 26 10.49 24.65 1.27
N HIS A 27 11.01 23.52 1.74
CA HIS A 27 11.82 23.42 2.96
C HIS A 27 13.30 23.09 2.72
N GLY A 28 13.71 22.91 1.46
CA GLY A 28 15.08 22.52 1.10
C GLY A 28 15.52 21.23 1.80
N TRP A 29 16.77 21.20 2.25
CA TRP A 29 17.33 20.06 2.99
C TRP A 29 16.60 19.79 4.33
N GLY A 30 15.96 20.82 4.90
CA GLY A 30 15.17 20.72 6.12
C GLY A 30 13.99 19.76 6.01
N ALA A 31 13.45 19.53 4.80
CA ALA A 31 12.39 18.55 4.56
C ALA A 31 12.79 17.13 5.00
N ILE A 32 14.05 16.76 4.76
CA ILE A 32 14.56 15.41 5.08
C ILE A 32 15.06 15.35 6.52
N THR A 33 15.85 16.34 6.94
CA THR A 33 16.52 16.33 8.25
C THR A 33 15.60 16.71 9.40
N GLY A 34 14.46 17.34 9.10
CA GLY A 34 13.55 17.91 10.07
C GLY A 34 14.05 19.21 10.71
N MET A 35 15.19 19.75 10.26
CA MET A 35 15.75 21.01 10.78
C MET A 35 15.06 22.21 10.12
N LEU A 36 13.95 22.67 10.70
CA LEU A 36 13.23 23.86 10.26
C LEU A 36 13.69 25.11 11.04
N PRO A 37 13.48 26.34 10.52
CA PRO A 37 14.07 27.56 11.10
C PRO A 37 13.75 27.82 12.58
N MET A 38 12.61 27.34 13.09
CA MET A 38 12.13 27.60 14.44
C MET A 38 11.84 26.34 15.27
N ARG A 39 11.97 25.14 14.70
CA ARG A 39 11.69 23.86 15.38
C ARG A 39 12.32 22.68 14.66
N THR A 40 12.48 21.56 15.36
CA THR A 40 12.82 20.27 14.74
C THR A 40 11.54 19.44 14.58
N GLU A 41 11.16 19.15 13.33
CA GLU A 41 9.95 18.39 13.02
C GLU A 41 10.15 17.50 11.77
N TYR A 42 9.86 16.21 11.89
CA TYR A 42 9.99 15.24 10.81
C TYR A 42 8.67 15.12 10.03
N LEU A 43 8.43 16.05 9.11
CA LEU A 43 7.19 16.12 8.32
C LEU A 43 6.85 14.78 7.62
N TRP A 44 7.86 14.05 7.14
CA TRP A 44 7.67 12.77 6.46
C TRP A 44 7.20 11.63 7.37
N ALA A 45 7.52 11.67 8.67
CA ALA A 45 7.31 10.54 9.58
C ALA A 45 5.83 10.23 9.87
N PRO A 46 4.95 11.22 10.16
CA PRO A 46 3.52 10.95 10.29
C PRO A 46 2.78 10.96 8.95
N THR A 47 3.32 11.60 7.90
CA THR A 47 2.61 11.77 6.62
C THR A 47 2.98 10.69 5.58
N ILE A 48 4.07 10.86 4.85
CA ILE A 48 4.38 10.03 3.68
C ILE A 48 4.97 8.67 4.03
N LEU A 49 5.61 8.53 5.20
CA LEU A 49 6.26 7.28 5.59
C LEU A 49 5.23 6.14 5.77
N PRO A 50 4.12 6.30 6.51
CA PRO A 50 3.10 5.27 6.59
C PRO A 50 2.51 4.97 5.21
N ILE A 51 2.23 5.96 4.36
CA ILE A 51 1.78 5.72 2.97
C ILE A 51 2.79 4.86 2.20
N SER A 52 4.07 5.18 2.26
CA SER A 52 5.12 4.47 1.52
C SER A 52 5.27 3.02 2.00
N ILE A 53 5.21 2.80 3.31
CA ILE A 53 5.20 1.45 3.91
C ILE A 53 3.92 0.71 3.51
N GLY A 54 2.77 1.36 3.57
CA GLY A 54 1.49 0.78 3.16
C GLY A 54 1.51 0.34 1.70
N VAL A 55 1.99 1.18 0.78
CA VAL A 55 2.16 0.81 -0.63
C VAL A 55 3.11 -0.38 -0.76
N ALA A 56 4.24 -0.38 -0.06
CA ALA A 56 5.18 -1.50 -0.13
C ALA A 56 4.57 -2.82 0.32
N LEU A 57 3.80 -2.81 1.42
CA LEU A 57 3.10 -3.98 1.95
C LEU A 57 1.95 -4.44 1.05
N TRP A 58 1.18 -3.51 0.48
CA TRP A 58 0.12 -3.79 -0.48
C TRP A 58 0.67 -4.48 -1.73
N ILE A 59 1.73 -3.92 -2.32
CA ILE A 59 2.38 -4.49 -3.50
C ILE A 59 3.00 -5.85 -3.19
N ALA A 60 3.67 -6.00 -2.04
CA ALA A 60 4.21 -7.30 -1.62
C ALA A 60 3.09 -8.34 -1.44
N ALA A 61 1.94 -7.95 -0.87
CA ALA A 61 0.78 -8.84 -0.74
C ALA A 61 0.26 -9.28 -2.11
N PHE A 62 0.11 -8.34 -3.05
CA PHE A 62 -0.31 -8.65 -4.42
C PHE A 62 0.66 -9.62 -5.11
N ASP A 63 1.95 -9.30 -5.10
CA ASP A 63 3.00 -10.06 -5.81
C ASP A 63 3.18 -11.48 -5.23
N ILE A 64 3.07 -11.64 -3.91
CA ILE A 64 3.08 -12.97 -3.25
C ILE A 64 1.92 -13.85 -3.74
N ASN A 65 0.73 -13.28 -3.96
CA ASN A 65 -0.40 -14.05 -4.49
C ASN A 65 -0.27 -14.32 -5.97
N TYR A 66 0.34 -13.39 -6.71
CA TYR A 66 0.60 -13.60 -8.12
C TYR A 66 1.56 -14.79 -8.33
N ALA A 67 2.59 -14.90 -7.50
CA ALA A 67 3.52 -16.03 -7.51
C ALA A 67 2.89 -17.41 -7.18
N ARG A 68 1.63 -17.48 -6.71
CA ARG A 68 0.96 -18.77 -6.46
C ARG A 68 0.74 -19.59 -7.72
N MET A 69 0.62 -18.91 -8.85
CA MET A 69 0.32 -19.56 -10.14
C MET A 69 1.55 -20.26 -10.73
N ASP A 70 2.73 -19.87 -10.27
CA ASP A 70 4.00 -20.39 -10.76
C ASP A 70 4.58 -21.43 -9.79
N VAL A 71 3.84 -21.90 -8.79
CA VAL A 71 4.37 -22.75 -7.71
C VAL A 71 4.94 -24.07 -8.22
N GLU A 72 4.27 -24.74 -9.15
CA GLU A 72 4.76 -25.99 -9.75
C GLU A 72 6.07 -25.73 -10.51
N SER A 73 6.06 -24.75 -11.41
CA SER A 73 7.23 -24.35 -12.20
C SER A 73 8.40 -23.92 -11.31
N ASP A 74 8.13 -23.11 -10.29
CA ASP A 74 9.13 -22.65 -9.33
C ASP A 74 9.80 -23.81 -8.60
N ARG A 75 9.03 -24.84 -8.23
CA ARG A 75 9.58 -26.03 -7.58
C ARG A 75 10.45 -26.85 -8.54
N GLU A 76 10.01 -27.02 -9.78
CA GLU A 76 10.76 -27.75 -10.81
C GLU A 76 12.10 -27.08 -11.13
N HIS A 77 12.14 -25.75 -11.17
CA HIS A 77 13.33 -24.97 -11.50
C HIS A 77 14.16 -24.53 -10.27
N GLY A 78 13.77 -24.96 -9.05
CA GLY A 78 14.48 -24.60 -7.81
C GLY A 78 14.34 -23.14 -7.39
N ILE A 79 13.33 -22.43 -7.89
CA ILE A 79 13.01 -21.05 -7.54
C ILE A 79 12.28 -21.01 -6.18
N HIS A 80 12.85 -20.24 -5.25
CA HIS A 80 12.31 -20.13 -3.88
C HIS A 80 11.33 -18.96 -3.73
N SER A 81 10.26 -18.87 -4.52
CA SER A 81 9.18 -17.91 -4.30
C SER A 81 8.51 -18.11 -2.94
N PHE A 82 7.77 -17.11 -2.45
CA PHE A 82 7.08 -17.24 -1.17
C PHE A 82 6.13 -18.44 -1.11
N PRO A 83 5.21 -18.64 -2.08
CA PRO A 83 4.31 -19.78 -2.03
C PRO A 83 5.00 -21.12 -2.30
N SER A 84 6.05 -21.17 -3.14
CA SER A 84 6.78 -22.43 -3.37
C SER A 84 7.47 -22.94 -2.09
N LYS A 85 8.00 -22.01 -1.29
CA LYS A 85 8.72 -22.30 -0.03
C LYS A 85 7.81 -22.52 1.19
N PHE A 86 6.76 -21.71 1.36
CA PHE A 86 5.93 -21.71 2.57
C PHE A 86 4.54 -22.34 2.39
N GLY A 87 4.13 -22.61 1.15
CA GLY A 87 2.87 -23.25 0.82
C GLY A 87 1.65 -22.31 0.90
N ASP A 88 0.52 -22.83 0.44
CA ASP A 88 -0.70 -22.06 0.20
C ASP A 88 -1.31 -21.45 1.49
N LYS A 89 -1.38 -22.24 2.56
CA LYS A 89 -1.93 -21.79 3.86
C LYS A 89 -1.15 -20.60 4.43
N ALA A 90 0.18 -20.67 4.40
CA ALA A 90 1.03 -19.58 4.88
C ALA A 90 0.89 -18.36 3.98
N THR A 91 0.82 -18.56 2.66
CA THR A 91 0.63 -17.49 1.68
C THR A 91 -0.68 -16.73 1.92
N THR A 92 -1.78 -17.45 2.16
CA THR A 92 -3.09 -16.83 2.49
C THR A 92 -3.02 -16.04 3.80
N ARG A 93 -2.46 -16.63 4.85
CA ARG A 93 -2.32 -15.95 6.14
C ARG A 93 -1.48 -14.68 6.03
N THR A 94 -0.31 -14.76 5.37
CA THR A 94 0.58 -13.61 5.16
C THR A 94 -0.13 -12.52 4.36
N THR A 95 -0.87 -12.88 3.32
CA THR A 95 -1.63 -11.91 2.51
C THR A 95 -2.64 -11.14 3.33
N VAL A 96 -3.40 -11.82 4.19
CA VAL A 96 -4.38 -11.17 5.07
C VAL A 96 -3.66 -10.24 6.05
N GLN A 97 -2.56 -10.69 6.66
CA GLN A 97 -1.77 -9.86 7.57
C GLN A 97 -1.22 -8.61 6.89
N LEU A 98 -0.60 -8.76 5.72
CA LEU A 98 -0.11 -7.63 4.93
C LEU A 98 -1.25 -6.71 4.51
N SER A 99 -2.44 -7.26 4.21
CA SER A 99 -3.60 -6.46 3.83
C SER A 99 -4.11 -5.58 4.97
N LEU A 100 -4.14 -6.12 6.18
CA LEU A 100 -4.50 -5.37 7.38
C LEU A 100 -3.42 -4.35 7.75
N LEU A 101 -2.14 -4.71 7.58
CA LEU A 101 -1.03 -3.81 7.90
C LEU A 101 -0.95 -2.61 6.95
N TRP A 102 -1.10 -2.82 5.63
CA TRP A 102 -1.11 -1.66 4.73
C TRP A 102 -2.30 -0.75 4.99
N PHE A 103 -3.47 -1.33 5.32
CA PHE A 103 -4.63 -0.54 5.71
C PHE A 103 -4.35 0.28 6.98
N ALA A 104 -3.73 -0.33 8.00
CA ALA A 104 -3.34 0.36 9.22
C ALA A 104 -2.36 1.51 8.91
N CYS A 105 -1.39 1.31 8.01
CA CYS A 105 -0.49 2.36 7.59
C CYS A 105 -1.23 3.54 6.92
N PHE A 106 -2.22 3.26 6.06
CA PHE A 106 -3.03 4.31 5.43
C PHE A 106 -3.93 5.03 6.45
N ALA A 107 -4.46 4.31 7.44
CA ALA A 107 -5.22 4.90 8.53
C ALA A 107 -4.37 5.78 9.46
N ILE A 108 -3.11 5.41 9.70
CA ILE A 108 -2.18 6.21 10.51
C ILE A 108 -1.75 7.49 9.77
N SER A 109 -1.56 7.42 8.44
CA SER A 109 -1.20 8.59 7.65
C SER A 109 -2.28 9.66 7.62
N ASP A 110 -3.55 9.23 7.69
CA ASP A 110 -4.75 10.07 7.65
C ASP A 110 -4.64 11.33 6.75
N PRO A 111 -4.51 11.14 5.42
CA PRO A 111 -4.17 12.25 4.51
C PRO A 111 -5.29 13.29 4.32
N MET A 112 -6.46 13.07 4.90
CA MET A 112 -7.58 14.01 4.92
C MET A 112 -8.39 13.81 6.21
N ASP A 113 -9.02 14.87 6.71
CA ASP A 113 -9.92 14.79 7.88
C ASP A 113 -11.17 13.93 7.60
N GLY A 114 -11.55 13.83 6.32
CA GLY A 114 -12.68 13.09 5.81
C GLY A 114 -12.62 11.58 5.92
N ILE A 115 -13.79 10.96 6.06
CA ILE A 115 -13.90 9.49 6.05
C ILE A 115 -13.62 8.87 4.67
N TRP A 116 -13.62 9.64 3.59
CA TRP A 116 -13.58 9.13 2.21
C TRP A 116 -12.35 8.28 1.93
N PHE A 117 -11.15 8.75 2.30
CA PHE A 117 -9.92 7.99 2.09
C PHE A 117 -9.88 6.73 2.95
N LEU A 118 -10.20 6.85 4.24
CA LEU A 118 -10.18 5.72 5.17
C LEU A 118 -11.20 4.64 4.78
N ALA A 119 -12.42 5.04 4.41
CA ALA A 119 -13.45 4.12 3.94
C ALA A 119 -13.04 3.43 2.63
N ALA A 120 -12.48 4.17 1.67
CA ALA A 120 -11.95 3.61 0.44
C ALA A 120 -10.84 2.59 0.71
N ALA A 121 -9.88 2.92 1.57
CA ALA A 121 -8.81 2.02 1.98
C ALA A 121 -9.36 0.75 2.66
N ALA A 122 -10.33 0.89 3.57
CA ALA A 122 -10.97 -0.24 4.25
C ALA A 122 -11.70 -1.16 3.26
N VAL A 123 -12.50 -0.58 2.36
CA VAL A 123 -13.23 -1.33 1.32
C VAL A 123 -12.26 -2.10 0.44
N MET A 124 -11.17 -1.47 0.00
CA MET A 124 -10.19 -2.13 -0.86
C MET A 124 -9.38 -3.20 -0.11
N ALA A 125 -9.07 -3.00 1.18
CA ALA A 125 -8.43 -4.02 2.01
C ALA A 125 -9.31 -5.26 2.15
N LEU A 126 -10.59 -5.05 2.46
CA LEU A 126 -11.58 -6.11 2.55
C LEU A 126 -11.80 -6.81 1.20
N ALA A 127 -11.82 -6.06 0.10
CA ALA A 127 -11.96 -6.62 -1.25
C ALA A 127 -10.77 -7.53 -1.61
N ASN A 128 -9.54 -7.08 -1.38
CA ASN A 128 -8.33 -7.89 -1.63
C ASN A 128 -8.32 -9.15 -0.73
N ILE A 129 -8.65 -9.02 0.56
CA ILE A 129 -8.78 -10.16 1.48
C ILE A 129 -9.84 -11.14 0.99
N TYR A 130 -11.02 -10.63 0.60
CA TYR A 130 -12.12 -11.45 0.11
C TYR A 130 -11.73 -12.26 -1.12
N VAL A 131 -11.08 -11.63 -2.10
CA VAL A 131 -10.62 -12.28 -3.34
C VAL A 131 -9.68 -13.45 -3.01
N VAL A 132 -8.73 -13.23 -2.10
CA VAL A 132 -7.73 -14.24 -1.72
C VAL A 132 -8.39 -15.38 -0.93
N LEU A 133 -9.27 -15.08 0.02
CA LEU A 133 -9.98 -16.11 0.80
C LEU A 133 -10.95 -16.93 -0.05
N ARG A 134 -11.40 -16.39 -1.18
CA ARG A 134 -12.36 -17.03 -2.10
C ARG A 134 -11.71 -17.46 -3.40
N MET A 135 -10.39 -17.62 -3.45
CA MET A 135 -9.64 -17.94 -4.67
C MET A 135 -10.24 -19.12 -5.46
N ASN A 136 -10.64 -20.20 -4.76
CA ASN A 136 -11.20 -21.42 -5.37
C ASN A 136 -12.60 -21.24 -5.99
N ARG A 137 -13.24 -20.07 -5.82
CA ARG A 137 -14.54 -19.77 -6.43
C ARG A 137 -14.41 -19.02 -7.75
N PHE A 138 -13.24 -18.51 -8.08
CA PHE A 138 -13.00 -17.76 -9.31
C PHE A 138 -12.44 -18.70 -10.38
N ALA A 139 -13.05 -18.68 -11.57
CA ALA A 139 -12.52 -19.42 -12.71
C ALA A 139 -11.17 -18.84 -13.17
N ASP A 140 -11.03 -17.51 -13.13
CA ASP A 140 -9.81 -16.78 -13.40
C ASP A 140 -9.45 -15.91 -12.19
N PHE A 141 -8.84 -16.56 -11.19
CA PHE A 141 -8.39 -15.89 -9.97
C PHE A 141 -7.36 -14.78 -10.27
N GLN A 142 -6.47 -15.01 -11.23
CA GLN A 142 -5.40 -14.08 -11.61
C GLN A 142 -5.94 -12.73 -12.03
N THR A 143 -6.84 -12.73 -12.99
CA THR A 143 -7.42 -11.50 -13.53
C THR A 143 -8.24 -10.78 -12.48
N VAL A 144 -8.99 -11.52 -11.64
CA VAL A 144 -9.77 -10.93 -10.55
C VAL A 144 -8.86 -10.26 -9.52
N LEU A 145 -7.83 -10.96 -9.06
CA LEU A 145 -6.84 -10.42 -8.12
C LEU A 145 -6.15 -9.19 -8.71
N PHE A 146 -5.62 -9.28 -9.93
CA PHE A 146 -4.95 -8.18 -10.61
C PHE A 146 -5.85 -6.95 -10.71
N ARG A 147 -7.10 -7.13 -11.15
CA ARG A 147 -8.04 -6.01 -11.28
C ARG A 147 -8.38 -5.38 -9.94
N VAL A 148 -8.67 -6.18 -8.90
CA VAL A 148 -9.03 -5.65 -7.58
C VAL A 148 -7.84 -4.95 -6.92
N SER A 149 -6.64 -5.53 -7.01
CA SER A 149 -5.42 -4.87 -6.53
C SER A 149 -5.19 -3.59 -7.31
N MET A 150 -5.14 -3.60 -8.65
CA MET A 150 -4.94 -2.41 -9.48
C MET A 150 -5.98 -1.30 -9.22
N LEU A 151 -7.25 -1.66 -9.07
CA LEU A 151 -8.33 -0.70 -8.74
C LEU A 151 -8.12 -0.01 -7.40
N THR A 152 -7.33 -0.58 -6.48
CA THR A 152 -7.05 0.04 -5.17
C THR A 152 -6.44 1.42 -5.36
N GLY A 153 -5.47 1.58 -6.27
CA GLY A 153 -4.88 2.89 -6.56
C GLY A 153 -5.89 3.90 -7.11
N TRP A 154 -6.74 3.48 -8.05
CA TRP A 154 -7.75 4.35 -8.66
C TRP A 154 -8.85 4.76 -7.67
N VAL A 155 -9.28 3.85 -6.81
CA VAL A 155 -10.31 4.12 -5.79
C VAL A 155 -9.76 5.07 -4.72
N LEU A 156 -8.51 4.91 -4.30
CA LEU A 156 -7.85 5.84 -3.38
C LEU A 156 -7.64 7.23 -4.01
N LEU A 157 -7.28 7.30 -5.29
CA LEU A 157 -7.18 8.57 -5.99
C LEU A 157 -8.55 9.27 -6.09
N ALA A 158 -9.59 8.51 -6.47
CA ALA A 158 -10.95 9.06 -6.57
C ALA A 158 -11.47 9.54 -5.21
N SER A 159 -11.16 8.84 -4.12
CA SER A 159 -11.57 9.28 -2.77
C SER A 159 -10.84 10.55 -2.33
N LEU A 160 -9.59 10.76 -2.71
CA LEU A 160 -8.87 12.03 -2.52
C LEU A 160 -9.55 13.17 -3.27
N VAL A 161 -9.85 12.97 -4.56
CA VAL A 161 -10.52 13.99 -5.38
C VAL A 161 -11.90 14.34 -4.81
N VAL A 162 -12.68 13.34 -4.42
CA VAL A 162 -14.00 13.55 -3.82
C VAL A 162 -13.88 14.25 -2.49
N GLY A 163 -13.04 13.75 -1.57
CA GLY A 163 -12.84 14.34 -0.24
C GLY A 163 -12.52 15.82 -0.31
N PHE A 164 -11.49 16.21 -1.09
CA PHE A 164 -11.11 17.61 -1.26
C PHE A 164 -12.15 18.48 -1.99
N SER A 165 -13.11 17.88 -2.69
CA SER A 165 -14.18 18.62 -3.38
C SER A 165 -15.43 18.85 -2.51
N VAL A 166 -15.66 18.00 -1.51
CA VAL A 166 -16.87 18.03 -0.68
C VAL A 166 -16.62 18.56 0.73
N GLU A 167 -15.39 18.45 1.22
CA GLU A 167 -15.05 18.98 2.53
C GLU A 167 -14.68 20.46 2.43
N PRO A 168 -15.36 21.34 3.19
CA PRO A 168 -14.91 22.71 3.31
C PRO A 168 -13.50 22.68 3.92
N ALA A 169 -12.56 23.44 3.36
CA ALA A 169 -11.25 23.60 3.95
C ALA A 169 -11.41 24.07 5.41
N SER A 170 -11.19 23.15 6.35
CA SER A 170 -11.04 23.44 7.77
C SER A 170 -9.75 24.25 7.90
N PHE A 171 -9.82 25.57 7.68
CA PHE A 171 -8.81 26.48 8.17
C PHE A 171 -8.94 26.50 9.71
N THR A 172 -8.43 25.47 10.38
CA THR A 172 -8.11 25.54 11.80
C THR A 172 -6.91 26.47 11.91
N LEU A 173 -7.21 27.74 12.16
CA LEU A 173 -6.26 28.73 12.65
C LEU A 173 -5.91 28.34 14.09
N ASP A 174 -4.91 27.48 14.26
CA ASP A 174 -4.20 27.32 15.53
C ASP A 174 -2.88 28.11 15.50
#